data_AF-A0A1E1W3D7-F1
#
_entry.id   AF-A0A1E1W3D7-F1
#
_cell.length_a   1.000
_cell.length_b   1.000
_cell.length_c   1.000
_cell.angle_alpha   90.00
_cell.angle_beta   90.00
_cell.angle_gamma   90.00
#
_symmetry.space_group_name_H-M   'P 1'
#
loop_
_entity.id
_entity.type
_entity.pdbx_description
1 polymer ?
#
loop_
_entity_poly.entity_id
_entity_poly.type
_entity_poly.pdbx_seq_one_letter_code
_entity_poly.pdbx_strand_id
1 'polypeptide(L)'
;YNQASGAVKVAYTFDAGPNACLYLLEKDVPEVLSLIKHIFPSSTPDKYVTGLSVNSASVNPELLRGLSIQPQESDLIKYVIYTKVGEGPTEVTDGSHLLNELGLPITRS
;
A
#
# COMPACT_ATOMS: atom_id res chain seq x y z
N TYR A 1 15.90 0.53 -5.84
CA TYR A 1 15.13 -0.56 -6.46
C TYR A 1 15.31 -0.56 -7.97
N ASN A 2 14.77 0.41 -8.72
CA ASN A 2 14.88 0.46 -10.19
C ASN A 2 16.31 0.20 -10.73
N GLN A 3 17.32 0.84 -10.14
CA GLN A 3 18.73 0.61 -10.51
C GLN A 3 19.17 -0.84 -10.27
N ALA A 4 18.83 -1.42 -9.12
CA ALA A 4 19.15 -2.80 -8.80
C ALA A 4 18.36 -3.81 -9.65
N SER A 5 17.17 -3.43 -10.12
CA SER A 5 16.34 -4.23 -11.04
C SER A 5 16.72 -4.08 -12.51
N GLY A 6 17.63 -3.14 -12.85
CA GLY A 6 18.02 -2.84 -14.24
C GLY A 6 16.92 -2.24 -15.11
N ALA A 7 15.77 -1.85 -14.54
CA ALA A 7 14.61 -1.32 -15.25
C ALA A 7 13.79 -0.39 -14.37
N VAL A 8 13.07 0.56 -14.99
CA VAL A 8 12.12 1.43 -14.28
C VAL A 8 10.85 0.63 -13.99
N LYS A 9 10.69 0.18 -12.74
CA LYS A 9 9.59 -0.67 -12.29
C LYS A 9 8.66 0.03 -11.29
N VAL A 10 9.18 1.00 -10.53
CA VAL A 10 8.43 1.76 -9.52
C VAL A 10 8.64 3.25 -9.73
N ALA A 11 7.56 4.03 -9.70
CA ALA A 11 7.57 5.48 -9.60
C ALA A 11 6.95 5.91 -8.27
N TYR A 12 7.35 7.06 -7.74
CA TYR A 12 6.80 7.62 -6.51
C TYR A 12 6.37 9.07 -6.69
N THR A 13 5.36 9.49 -5.94
CA THR A 13 4.94 10.89 -5.82
C THR A 13 4.55 11.19 -4.37
N PHE A 14 4.58 12.47 -4.01
CA PHE A 14 4.14 13.00 -2.72
C PHE A 14 3.20 14.19 -2.96
N ASP A 15 2.08 14.22 -2.24
CA ASP A 15 1.20 15.40 -2.19
C ASP A 15 1.69 16.36 -1.08
N ALA A 16 0.77 17.10 -0.45
CA ALA A 16 1.08 17.99 0.67
C ALA A 16 1.29 17.22 2.00
N GLY A 17 2.23 16.28 2.01
CA GLY A 17 2.57 15.49 3.21
C GLY A 17 3.64 14.43 2.97
N PRO A 18 4.07 13.73 4.04
CA PRO A 18 5.15 12.76 3.97
C PRO A 18 4.74 11.39 3.40
N ASN A 19 3.46 11.19 3.08
CA ASN A 19 2.97 9.92 2.56
C ASN A 19 3.37 9.75 1.10
N ALA A 20 4.12 8.69 0.80
CA ALA A 20 4.48 8.31 -0.56
C ALA A 20 3.34 7.53 -1.24
N CYS A 21 2.99 7.91 -2.47
CA CYS A 21 2.20 7.09 -3.37
C CYS A 21 3.13 6.41 -4.38
N LEU A 22 3.04 5.08 -4.49
CA LEU A 22 3.87 4.29 -5.39
C LEU A 22 3.04 3.77 -6.58
N TYR A 23 3.53 3.97 -7.80
CA TYR A 23 2.98 3.40 -9.02
C TYR A 23 3.92 2.32 -9.56
N LEU A 24 3.37 1.14 -9.83
CA LEU A 24 4.08 -0.03 -10.31
C LEU A 24 3.10 -0.99 -11.00
N LEU A 25 3.64 -1.92 -11.80
CA LEU A 25 2.83 -2.98 -12.41
C LEU A 25 2.45 -4.03 -11.36
N GLU A 26 1.26 -4.63 -11.51
CA GLU A 26 0.73 -5.65 -10.58
C GLU A 26 1.72 -6.79 -10.31
N LYS A 27 2.43 -7.24 -11.36
CA LYS A 27 3.45 -8.31 -11.26
C LYS A 27 4.63 -7.98 -10.33
N ASP A 28 4.94 -6.70 -10.13
CA ASP A 28 6.06 -6.25 -9.32
C ASP A 28 5.64 -5.93 -7.86
N VAL A 29 4.33 -5.89 -7.57
CA VAL A 29 3.78 -5.58 -6.23
C VAL A 29 4.27 -6.53 -5.14
N PRO A 30 4.25 -7.87 -5.31
CA PRO A 30 4.71 -8.79 -4.26
C PRO A 30 6.17 -8.55 -3.84
N GLU A 31 7.06 -8.32 -4.81
CA GLU A 31 8.49 -8.07 -4.56
C GLU A 31 8.70 -6.74 -3.82
N VAL A 32 8.06 -5.66 -4.29
CA VAL A 32 8.18 -4.34 -3.67
C VAL A 32 7.60 -4.33 -2.25
N LEU A 33 6.45 -4.97 -2.02
CA LEU A 33 5.89 -5.09 -0.67
C LEU A 33 6.77 -5.93 0.24
N SER A 34 7.42 -6.99 -0.26
CA SER A 34 8.37 -7.78 0.54
C SER A 34 9.54 -6.92 1.03
N LEU A 35 10.06 -6.03 0.17
CA LEU A 35 11.12 -5.09 0.52
C LEU A 35 10.66 -4.05 1.53
N ILE A 36 9.46 -3.46 1.35
CA ILE A 36 8.90 -2.49 2.31
C ILE A 36 8.75 -3.16 3.68
N LYS A 37 8.20 -4.37 3.74
CA LYS A 37 8.04 -5.14 4.99
C LYS A 37 9.36 -5.44 5.69
N HIS A 38 10.42 -5.68 4.92
CA HIS A 38 11.75 -5.96 5.46
C HIS A 38 12.49 -4.70 5.92
N ILE A 39 12.45 -3.65 5.11
CA ILE A 39 13.19 -2.40 5.35
C ILE A 39 12.48 -1.55 6.40
N PHE A 40 11.14 -1.52 6.40
CA PHE A 40 10.32 -0.79 7.35
C PHE A 40 9.41 -1.79 8.07
N PRO A 41 9.91 -2.50 9.08
CA PRO A 41 9.10 -3.47 9.82
C PRO A 41 7.99 -2.75 10.62
N SER A 42 6.91 -3.48 10.91
CA SER A 42 5.84 -3.01 11.79
C SER A 42 5.65 -3.95 12.97
N SER A 43 5.28 -3.38 14.12
CA SER A 43 4.83 -4.13 15.30
C SER A 43 3.50 -4.85 15.10
N THR A 44 2.74 -4.52 14.03
CA THR A 44 1.47 -5.18 13.68
C THR A 44 1.44 -5.76 12.25
N PRO A 45 2.26 -6.78 11.94
CA PRO A 45 2.44 -7.29 10.57
C PRO A 45 1.15 -7.68 9.84
N ASP A 46 0.16 -8.23 10.56
CA ASP A 46 -1.13 -8.68 10.01
C ASP A 46 -2.02 -7.54 9.52
N LYS A 47 -1.82 -6.33 10.05
CA LYS A 47 -2.56 -5.11 9.68
C LYS A 47 -1.73 -4.14 8.84
N TYR A 48 -0.49 -4.52 8.54
CA TYR A 48 0.47 -3.62 7.93
C TYR A 48 0.18 -3.33 6.46
N VAL A 49 -0.51 -4.25 5.77
CA VAL A 49 -1.02 -4.05 4.41
C VAL A 49 -2.54 -4.18 4.41
N THR A 50 -3.22 -3.18 3.88
CA THR A 50 -4.69 -3.16 3.72
C THR A 50 -5.07 -2.96 2.25
N GLY A 51 -6.34 -3.19 1.91
CA GLY A 51 -6.85 -3.08 0.55
C GLY A 51 -6.89 -4.43 -0.17
N LEU A 52 -6.40 -4.48 -1.41
CA LEU A 52 -6.41 -5.69 -2.22
C LEU A 52 -5.48 -6.77 -1.62
N SER A 53 -5.85 -8.04 -1.78
CA SER A 53 -5.00 -9.16 -1.38
C SER A 53 -3.77 -9.27 -2.29
N VAL A 54 -2.62 -9.64 -1.72
CA VAL A 54 -1.38 -9.86 -2.45
C VAL A 54 -0.82 -11.22 -2.08
N ASN A 55 -0.32 -11.95 -3.08
CA ASN A 55 0.44 -13.17 -2.85
C ASN A 55 1.70 -12.85 -2.06
N SER A 56 1.94 -13.59 -0.98
CA SER A 56 3.18 -13.47 -0.22
C SER A 56 4.38 -13.78 -1.10
N ALA A 57 5.38 -12.90 -1.10
CA ALA A 57 6.69 -13.13 -1.70
C ALA A 57 7.76 -13.05 -0.61
N SER A 58 8.73 -13.96 -0.67
CA SER A 58 9.96 -13.84 0.12
C SER A 58 10.83 -12.74 -0.46
N VAL A 59 11.55 -12.04 0.40
CA VAL A 59 12.47 -10.99 -0.04
C VAL A 59 13.64 -11.61 -0.81
N ASN A 60 13.96 -11.05 -1.98
CA ASN A 60 15.12 -11.48 -2.77
C ASN A 60 16.42 -10.99 -2.10
N PRO A 61 17.32 -11.88 -1.63
CA PRO A 61 18.55 -11.49 -0.93
C PRO A 61 19.54 -10.72 -1.81
N GLU A 62 19.63 -11.04 -3.10
CA GLU A 62 20.54 -10.35 -4.03
C GLU A 62 20.09 -8.91 -4.24
N LEU A 63 18.78 -8.72 -4.35
CA LEU A 63 18.17 -7.41 -4.48
C LEU A 63 18.37 -6.57 -3.21
N LEU A 64 18.17 -7.15 -2.02
CA LEU A 64 18.48 -6.48 -0.75
C LEU A 64 19.94 -6.04 -0.68
N ARG A 65 20.88 -6.93 -1.03
CA ARG A 65 22.31 -6.60 -1.08
C ARG A 65 22.58 -5.44 -2.04
N GLY A 66 21.93 -5.44 -3.21
CA GLY A 66 22.03 -4.36 -4.19
C GLY A 66 21.46 -3.02 -3.74
N LEU A 67 20.50 -3.01 -2.81
CA LEU A 67 19.95 -1.78 -2.23
C LEU A 67 20.89 -1.17 -1.19
N SER A 68 21.70 -1.98 -0.49
CA SER A 68 22.56 -1.53 0.60
C SER A 68 21.82 -0.74 1.70
N ILE A 69 20.55 -1.09 1.95
CA ILE A 69 19.71 -0.49 2.98
C ILE A 69 19.55 -1.49 4.13
N GLN A 70 19.83 -1.06 5.36
CA GLN A 70 19.56 -1.85 6.56
C GLN A 70 18.08 -1.69 6.99
N PRO A 71 17.48 -2.71 7.63
CA PRO A 71 16.19 -2.55 8.29
C PRO A 71 16.18 -1.34 9.22
N GLN A 72 15.10 -0.58 9.15
CA GLN A 72 14.87 0.61 9.96
C GLN A 72 14.14 0.26 11.26
N GLU A 73 14.02 1.24 12.16
CA GLU A 73 13.18 1.13 13.34
C GLU A 73 11.74 0.76 12.98
N SER A 74 11.10 0.01 13.86
CA SER A 74 9.72 -0.42 13.63
C SER A 74 8.76 0.77 13.61
N ASP A 75 7.70 0.64 12.80
CA ASP A 75 6.57 1.57 12.73
C ASP A 75 6.89 2.99 12.22
N LEU A 76 8.05 3.18 11.55
CA LEU A 76 8.32 4.40 10.77
C LEU A 76 7.33 4.58 9.61
N ILE A 77 6.87 3.48 9.03
CA ILE A 77 5.69 3.43 8.15
C ILE A 77 4.57 2.78 8.94
N LYS A 78 3.41 3.45 9.03
CA LYS A 78 2.27 2.96 9.82
C LYS A 78 1.56 1.78 9.17
N TYR A 79 1.31 1.88 7.87
CA TYR A 79 0.69 0.85 7.04
C TYR A 79 0.82 1.22 5.56
N VAL A 80 0.53 0.25 4.69
CA VAL A 80 0.45 0.41 3.23
C VAL A 80 -0.97 0.10 2.77
N ILE A 81 -1.56 1.00 1.98
CA ILE A 81 -2.82 0.72 1.27
C ILE A 81 -2.44 0.23 -0.14
N TYR A 82 -2.75 -1.01 -0.46
CA TYR A 82 -2.62 -1.53 -1.82
C TYR A 82 -3.95 -1.43 -2.57
N THR A 83 -3.95 -0.66 -3.64
CA THR A 83 -5.10 -0.46 -4.52
C THR A 83 -4.66 -0.44 -5.98
N LYS A 84 -5.62 -0.36 -6.90
CA LYS A 84 -5.41 -0.25 -8.34
C LYS A 84 -6.25 0.88 -8.92
N VAL A 85 -6.01 1.19 -10.19
CA VAL A 85 -6.85 2.11 -10.96
C VAL A 85 -8.30 1.60 -10.90
N GLY A 86 -9.19 2.48 -10.46
CA GLY A 86 -10.63 2.21 -10.36
C GLY A 86 -11.42 3.00 -11.39
N GLU A 87 -12.74 2.77 -11.36
CA GLU A 87 -13.71 3.50 -12.16
C GLU A 87 -14.04 4.87 -11.54
N GLY A 88 -14.80 5.69 -12.28
CA GLY A 88 -15.31 6.96 -11.79
C GLY A 88 -16.39 6.82 -10.70
N PRO A 89 -16.99 7.94 -10.27
CA PRO A 89 -18.08 7.94 -9.31
C PRO A 89 -19.28 7.09 -9.76
N THR A 90 -19.90 6.37 -8.82
CA THR A 90 -21.08 5.52 -9.07
C THR A 90 -22.22 5.92 -8.14
N GLU A 91 -23.45 5.88 -8.64
CA GLU A 91 -24.66 6.08 -7.82
C GLU A 91 -24.95 4.85 -6.96
N VAL A 92 -25.31 5.05 -5.69
CA VAL A 92 -25.65 3.98 -4.74
C VAL A 92 -27.17 3.94 -4.59
N THR A 93 -27.82 2.93 -5.19
CA THR A 93 -29.29 2.82 -5.28
C THR A 93 -29.88 1.71 -4.41
N ASP A 94 -29.07 1.03 -3.60
CA ASP A 94 -29.48 -0.09 -2.75
C ASP A 94 -30.16 0.33 -1.44
N GLY A 95 -30.46 1.63 -1.29
CA GLY A 95 -31.04 2.21 -0.08
C GLY A 95 -30.06 2.38 1.07
N SER A 96 -28.75 2.14 0.86
CA SER A 96 -27.72 2.30 1.89
C SER A 96 -27.32 3.76 2.16
N HIS A 97 -28.32 4.63 2.32
CA HIS A 97 -28.15 6.05 2.62
C HIS A 97 -27.37 6.27 3.92
N LEU A 98 -26.54 7.32 3.96
CA LEU A 98 -25.82 7.74 5.17
C LEU A 98 -26.66 8.64 6.08
N LEU A 99 -27.89 8.99 5.66
CA LEU A 99 -28.85 9.77 6.41
C LEU A 99 -30.15 8.98 6.59
N ASN A 100 -30.83 9.16 7.71
CA ASN A 100 -32.18 8.62 7.95
C ASN A 100 -33.27 9.53 7.33
N GLU A 101 -34.54 9.14 7.49
CA GLU A 101 -35.72 9.88 6.99
C GLU A 101 -35.84 11.32 7.55
N LEU A 102 -35.18 11.62 8.66
CA LEU A 102 -35.15 12.96 9.26
C LEU A 102 -33.95 13.79 8.75
N GLY A 103 -33.14 13.26 7.83
CA GLY A 103 -31.93 13.90 7.31
C GLY A 103 -30.76 13.89 8.29
N LEU A 104 -30.78 13.04 9.31
CA LEU A 104 -29.73 12.93 10.31
C LEU A 104 -28.76 11.78 9.99
N PRO A 105 -27.45 11.91 10.30
CA PRO A 105 -26.48 10.83 10.09
C PRO A 105 -26.91 9.52 10.76
N ILE A 106 -26.83 8.41 10.02
CA ILE A 106 -26.95 7.08 10.63
C ILE A 106 -25.63 6.71 11.30
N THR A 107 -25.67 6.35 12.58
CA THR A 107 -24.52 5.78 13.26
C THR A 107 -24.37 4.33 12.80
N ARG A 108 -23.36 4.03 11.99
CA ARG A 108 -22.96 2.64 11.75
C ARG A 108 -22.05 2.21 12.90
N SER A 109 -22.53 1.30 13.74
CA SER A 109 -21.76 0.61 14.78
C SER A 109 -20.77 -0.38 14.18
#